data_AF-A0A4U7ETL3-F1
#
_entry.id   AF-A0A4U7ETL3-F1
#
_cell.length_a   1.000
_cell.length_b   1.000
_cell.length_c   1.000
_cell.angle_alpha   90.00
_cell.angle_beta   90.00
_cell.angle_gamma   90.00
#
_symmetry.space_group_name_H-M   'P 1'
#
loop_
_entity.id
_entity.type
_entity.pdbx_description
1 polymer ?
#
loop_
_entity_poly.entity_id
_entity_poly.type
_entity_poly.pdbx_seq_one_letter_code
_entity_poly.pdbx_strand_id
1 'polypeptide(L)'
;MTFEDGLDVAFPNIGADPFEITWQTKSLTRHQPMLENYKVTSAGRLLKEDAEYEHAPEEDRPGYNEETDGFDTEIERARGSMRKIHHGWSDTAYHGTFEFHRTIDGDYVSLDAKFTDGQLVEISRNK
;
A
#
# COMPACT_ATOMS: atom_id res chain seq x y z
N MET A 1 10.14 -26.21 -5.49
CA MET A 1 9.86 -25.07 -6.36
C MET A 1 11.21 -24.46 -6.68
N THR A 2 11.70 -24.64 -7.90
CA THR A 2 13.03 -24.19 -8.33
C THR A 2 12.87 -22.87 -9.05
N PHE A 3 13.36 -21.80 -8.43
CA PHE A 3 13.42 -20.45 -8.98
C PHE A 3 14.53 -20.38 -10.05
N GLU A 4 14.41 -19.46 -11.01
CA GLU A 4 15.38 -19.31 -12.10
C GLU A 4 16.80 -19.06 -11.56
N ASP A 5 17.76 -19.81 -12.09
CA ASP A 5 19.17 -19.84 -11.68
C ASP A 5 19.80 -18.46 -11.91
N GLY A 6 20.16 -17.77 -10.83
CA GLY A 6 20.76 -16.42 -10.85
C GLY A 6 19.92 -15.31 -10.20
N LEU A 7 18.66 -15.58 -9.81
CA LEU A 7 17.92 -14.79 -8.82
C LEU A 7 18.07 -15.45 -7.45
N ASP A 8 19.32 -15.55 -6.99
CA ASP A 8 19.62 -15.69 -5.56
C ASP A 8 19.34 -14.33 -4.90
N VAL A 9 18.09 -13.88 -4.98
CA VAL A 9 17.59 -12.86 -4.07
C VAL A 9 17.55 -13.59 -2.76
N ALA A 10 18.65 -13.50 -2.01
CA ALA A 10 18.71 -13.90 -0.63
C ALA A 10 17.50 -13.24 0.05
N PHE A 11 16.42 -14.01 0.20
CA PHE A 11 15.38 -13.66 1.13
C PHE A 11 16.12 -13.40 2.43
N PRO A 12 15.90 -12.24 3.09
CA PRO A 12 16.52 -12.02 4.38
C PRO A 12 16.21 -13.24 5.24
N ASN A 13 17.28 -13.84 5.76
CA ASN A 13 17.30 -15.10 6.50
C ASN A 13 16.06 -15.19 7.40
N ILE A 14 15.31 -16.31 7.34
CA ILE A 14 14.10 -16.53 8.14
C ILE A 14 14.48 -16.32 9.62
N GLY A 15 14.18 -15.14 10.15
CA GLY A 15 14.72 -14.65 11.43
C GLY A 15 15.22 -13.19 11.43
N ALA A 16 15.31 -12.52 10.28
CA ALA A 16 15.53 -11.07 10.19
C ALA A 16 14.18 -10.32 10.23
N ASP A 17 14.13 -9.24 11.01
CA ASP A 17 12.94 -8.43 11.28
C ASP A 17 12.22 -8.06 9.96
N PRO A 18 10.98 -8.54 9.75
CA PRO A 18 10.33 -8.50 8.45
C PRO A 18 9.80 -7.10 8.21
N PHE A 19 10.56 -6.25 7.54
CA PHE A 19 9.97 -5.06 6.92
C PHE A 19 8.99 -5.52 5.84
N GLU A 20 7.73 -5.48 6.25
CA GLU A 20 6.53 -5.83 5.52
C GLU A 20 6.42 -4.87 4.33
N ILE A 21 6.56 -5.37 3.10
CA ILE A 21 6.52 -4.50 1.92
C ILE A 21 5.09 -3.96 1.81
N THR A 22 4.89 -2.70 2.20
CA THR A 22 3.61 -2.00 2.09
C THR A 22 3.62 -1.07 0.88
N TRP A 23 2.63 -1.19 0.00
CA TRP A 23 2.46 -0.27 -1.13
C TRP A 23 1.02 0.21 -1.25
N GLN A 24 0.85 1.38 -1.87
CA GLN A 24 -0.46 1.97 -2.14
C GLN A 24 -0.81 1.81 -3.62
N THR A 25 -2.00 1.33 -3.92
CA THR A 25 -2.54 1.34 -5.29
C THR A 25 -3.82 2.16 -5.33
N LYS A 26 -4.07 2.83 -6.46
CA LYS A 26 -5.41 3.39 -6.71
C LYS A 26 -6.40 2.24 -6.90
N SER A 27 -7.48 2.24 -6.14
CA SER A 27 -8.56 1.27 -6.33
C SER A 27 -9.13 1.38 -7.75
N LEU A 28 -9.51 0.23 -8.32
CA LEU A 28 -10.24 0.16 -9.58
C LEU A 28 -11.74 0.43 -9.40
N THR A 29 -12.20 0.61 -8.16
CA THR A 29 -13.61 0.86 -7.83
C THR A 29 -14.03 2.21 -8.37
N ARG A 30 -14.74 2.19 -9.51
CA ARG A 30 -15.14 3.36 -10.31
C ARG A 30 -15.83 4.48 -9.52
N HIS A 31 -16.47 4.15 -8.41
CA HIS A 31 -17.26 5.08 -7.61
C HIS A 31 -16.45 5.77 -6.50
N GLN A 32 -15.31 5.20 -6.10
CA GLN A 32 -14.44 5.74 -5.05
C GLN A 32 -12.99 5.32 -5.36
N PRO A 33 -12.28 6.05 -6.24
CA PRO A 33 -10.85 5.83 -6.44
C PRO A 33 -10.12 6.23 -5.15
N MET A 34 -9.95 5.28 -4.24
CA MET A 34 -9.24 5.45 -2.97
C MET A 34 -7.88 4.78 -3.04
N LEU A 35 -6.97 5.21 -2.17
CA LEU A 35 -5.65 4.60 -2.04
C LEU A 35 -5.78 3.36 -1.16
N GLU A 36 -5.78 2.18 -1.78
CA GLU A 36 -5.77 0.90 -1.07
C GLU A 36 -4.34 0.56 -0.70
N ASN A 37 -4.14 0.07 0.52
CA ASN A 37 -2.83 -0.39 0.98
C ASN A 37 -2.79 -1.91 0.93
N TYR A 38 -1.68 -2.43 0.43
CA TYR A 38 -1.41 -3.86 0.37
C TYR A 38 -0.09 -4.16 1.05
N LYS A 39 0.03 -5.39 1.54
CA LYS A 39 1.18 -5.85 2.32
C LYS A 39 1.46 -7.31 2.05
N VAL A 40 2.72 -7.66 1.83
CA VAL A 40 3.13 -9.06 1.63
C VAL A 40 3.80 -9.57 2.90
N THR A 41 3.30 -10.70 3.41
CA THR A 41 3.90 -11.38 4.55
C THR A 41 5.12 -12.20 4.12
N SER A 42 5.96 -12.59 5.08
CA SER A 42 7.08 -13.50 4.85
C SER A 42 6.66 -14.88 4.32
N ALA A 43 5.41 -15.30 4.55
CA ALA A 43 4.81 -16.50 3.96
C ALA A 43 4.31 -16.30 2.51
N GLY A 44 4.49 -15.11 1.95
CA GLY A 44 4.02 -14.76 0.60
C GLY A 44 2.52 -14.52 0.52
N ARG A 45 1.82 -14.27 1.64
CA ARG A 45 0.40 -13.89 1.62
C ARG A 45 0.25 -12.40 1.36
N LEU A 46 -0.64 -12.05 0.44
CA LEU A 46 -1.09 -10.68 0.21
C LEU A 46 -2.20 -10.34 1.18
N LEU A 47 -1.97 -9.33 2.00
CA LEU A 47 -2.96 -8.72 2.87
C LEU A 47 -3.38 -7.39 2.29
N LYS A 48 -4.68 -7.12 2.33
CA LYS A 48 -5.25 -5.81 2.04
C LYS A 48 -5.53 -5.11 3.37
N GLU A 49 -5.25 -3.83 3.42
CA GLU A 49 -5.66 -3.03 4.56
C GLU A 49 -7.17 -2.89 4.60
N ASP A 50 -7.75 -3.16 5.77
CA ASP A 50 -9.13 -2.84 6.08
C ASP A 50 -9.17 -1.44 6.67
N ALA A 51 -9.76 -0.50 5.94
CA ALA A 51 -9.83 0.90 6.35
C ALA A 51 -11.17 1.52 5.95
N GLU A 52 -11.75 2.26 6.89
CA GLU A 52 -12.92 3.11 6.65
C GLU A 52 -12.47 4.56 6.46
N TYR A 53 -13.21 5.30 5.65
CA TYR A 53 -12.98 6.72 5.43
C TYR A 53 -14.22 7.50 5.83
N GLU A 54 -14.05 8.43 6.75
CA GLU A 54 -15.12 9.30 7.24
C GLU A 54 -14.77 10.77 7.02
N HIS A 55 -15.80 11.61 7.04
CA HIS A 55 -15.59 13.05 7.00
C HIS A 55 -15.12 13.57 8.36
N ALA A 56 -13.99 14.28 8.37
CA ALA A 56 -13.54 14.98 9.57
C ALA A 56 -14.36 16.27 9.78
N PRO A 57 -14.73 16.63 11.03
CA PRO A 57 -15.35 17.92 11.31
C PRO A 57 -14.38 19.05 10.97
N GLU A 58 -14.90 20.23 10.61
CA GLU A 58 -14.09 21.36 10.10
C GLU A 58 -13.06 21.85 11.12
N GLU A 59 -13.42 21.89 12.40
CA GLU A 59 -12.56 22.28 13.51
C GLU A 59 -11.30 21.40 13.68
N ASP A 60 -11.38 20.13 13.31
CA ASP A 60 -10.25 19.19 13.39
C ASP A 60 -9.36 19.22 12.14
N ARG A 61 -9.74 19.99 11.10
CA ARG A 61 -9.01 20.01 9.82
C ARG A 61 -7.80 20.96 9.88
N PRO A 62 -6.70 20.60 9.20
CA PRO A 62 -5.56 21.49 9.09
C PRO A 62 -5.93 22.82 8.40
N GLY A 63 -5.58 23.94 9.03
CA GLY A 63 -5.83 25.28 8.49
C GLY A 63 -7.20 25.88 8.87
N TYR A 64 -7.94 25.24 9.77
CA TYR A 64 -9.10 25.86 10.40
C TYR A 64 -8.66 27.05 11.29
N ASN A 65 -9.33 28.17 11.15
CA ASN A 65 -9.08 29.41 11.86
C ASN A 65 -10.21 29.69 12.84
N GLU A 66 -9.93 29.59 14.14
CA GLU A 66 -10.89 29.80 15.22
C GLU A 66 -11.38 31.27 15.31
N GLU A 67 -10.60 32.24 14.83
CA GLU A 67 -10.98 33.67 14.87
C GLU A 67 -12.05 34.00 13.83
N THR A 68 -11.97 33.37 12.66
CA THR A 68 -12.90 33.59 11.54
C THR A 68 -13.96 32.49 11.43
N ASP A 69 -13.93 31.50 12.32
CA ASP A 69 -14.81 30.32 12.33
C ASP A 69 -14.85 29.61 10.96
N GLY A 70 -13.67 29.40 10.36
CA GLY A 70 -13.62 28.90 8.99
C GLY A 70 -12.21 28.75 8.40
N PHE A 71 -12.14 28.80 7.07
CA PHE A 71 -10.89 28.66 6.31
C PHE A 71 -10.71 29.86 5.39
N ASP A 72 -9.46 30.30 5.23
CA ASP A 72 -9.11 31.39 4.31
C ASP A 72 -9.36 31.02 2.84
N THR A 73 -9.24 29.74 2.49
CA THR A 73 -9.46 29.25 1.12
C THR A 73 -10.26 27.95 1.05
N GLU A 74 -10.96 27.72 -0.06
CA GLU A 74 -11.69 26.48 -0.32
C GLU A 74 -10.76 25.24 -0.39
N ILE A 75 -9.52 25.44 -0.85
CA ILE A 75 -8.50 24.38 -0.89
C ILE A 75 -8.11 23.96 0.53
N GLU A 76 -7.96 24.90 1.45
CA GLU A 76 -7.70 24.61 2.87
C GLU A 76 -8.89 23.93 3.53
N ARG A 77 -10.12 24.36 3.22
CA ARG A 77 -11.35 23.70 3.69
C ARG A 77 -11.44 22.23 3.28
N ALA A 78 -11.01 21.92 2.06
CA ALA A 78 -11.00 20.56 1.54
C ALA A 78 -9.85 19.70 2.11
N ARG A 79 -8.78 20.33 2.59
CA ARG A 79 -7.62 19.64 3.14
C ARG A 79 -7.97 18.94 4.45
N GLY A 80 -7.62 17.66 4.56
CA GLY A 80 -7.94 16.87 5.75
C GLY A 80 -9.44 16.63 5.95
N SER A 81 -10.28 16.87 4.93
CA SER A 81 -11.73 16.66 5.00
C SER A 81 -12.14 15.19 5.13
N MET A 82 -11.22 14.26 4.87
CA MET A 82 -11.39 12.82 5.05
C MET A 82 -10.36 12.31 6.05
N ARG A 83 -10.82 11.60 7.08
CA ARG A 83 -9.99 10.83 8.00
C ARG A 83 -10.06 9.36 7.60
N LYS A 84 -8.91 8.69 7.63
CA LYS A 84 -8.80 7.24 7.46
C LYS A 84 -8.76 6.57 8.82
N ILE A 85 -9.68 5.64 9.05
CA ILE A 85 -9.71 4.77 10.22
C ILE A 85 -9.12 3.42 9.82
N HIS A 86 -8.02 3.02 10.44
CA HIS A 86 -7.38 1.73 10.19
C HIS A 86 -8.02 0.65 11.07
N HIS A 87 -8.60 -0.39 10.46
CA HIS A 87 -9.21 -1.52 11.15
C HIS A 87 -8.32 -2.77 11.19
N GLY A 88 -7.26 -2.80 10.36
CA GLY A 88 -6.28 -3.87 10.37
C GLY A 88 -5.89 -4.34 8.98
N TRP A 89 -5.48 -5.60 8.90
CA TRP A 89 -5.08 -6.27 7.66
C TRP A 89 -5.89 -7.56 7.50
N SER A 90 -6.40 -7.79 6.30
CA SER A 90 -7.20 -8.97 5.96
C SER A 90 -6.63 -9.69 4.74
N ASP A 91 -6.78 -11.01 4.70
CA ASP A 91 -6.42 -11.81 3.52
C ASP A 91 -7.27 -11.40 2.31
N THR A 92 -6.64 -11.37 1.14
CA THR A 92 -7.33 -11.10 -0.13
C THR A 92 -7.15 -12.24 -1.11
N ALA A 93 -8.22 -12.65 -1.80
CA ALA A 93 -8.20 -13.65 -2.87
C ALA A 93 -7.74 -13.05 -4.21
N TYR A 94 -6.75 -12.16 -4.18
CA TYR A 94 -6.30 -11.42 -5.36
C TYR A 94 -5.57 -12.33 -6.36
N HIS A 95 -5.86 -12.11 -7.65
CA HIS A 95 -5.19 -12.77 -8.77
C HIS A 95 -4.71 -11.71 -9.76
N GLY A 96 -3.39 -11.56 -9.91
CA GLY A 96 -2.81 -10.51 -10.74
C GLY A 96 -1.34 -10.22 -10.41
N THR A 97 -0.83 -9.10 -10.91
CA THR A 97 0.58 -8.71 -10.74
C THR A 97 0.66 -7.28 -10.21
N PHE A 98 1.54 -7.07 -9.22
CA PHE A 98 1.94 -5.74 -8.76
C PHE A 98 3.35 -5.42 -9.21
N GLU A 99 3.52 -4.26 -9.82
CA GLU A 99 4.83 -3.66 -10.03
C GLU A 99 5.21 -2.82 -8.80
N PHE A 100 6.41 -3.03 -8.28
CA PHE A 100 6.97 -2.23 -7.20
C PHE A 100 8.45 -1.96 -7.44
N HIS A 101 8.95 -0.89 -6.84
CA HIS A 101 10.30 -0.42 -7.05
C HIS A 101 11.09 -0.46 -5.75
N ARG A 102 12.34 -0.91 -5.82
CA ARG A 102 13.24 -0.95 -4.64
C ARG A 102 14.68 -0.76 -5.06
N THR A 103 15.49 -0.19 -4.18
CA THR A 103 16.95 -0.23 -4.32
C THR A 103 17.50 -1.55 -3.78
N ILE A 104 18.17 -2.32 -4.63
CA ILE A 104 18.86 -3.58 -4.27
C ILE A 104 20.33 -3.41 -4.65
N ASP A 105 21.24 -3.61 -3.70
CA ASP A 105 22.69 -3.47 -3.90
C ASP A 105 23.14 -2.12 -4.48
N GLY A 106 22.36 -1.06 -4.24
CA GLY A 106 22.61 0.29 -4.75
C GLY A 106 21.95 0.60 -6.09
N ASP A 107 21.38 -0.40 -6.77
CA ASP A 107 20.65 -0.24 -8.03
C ASP A 107 19.15 -0.09 -7.78
N TYR A 108 18.54 0.93 -8.39
CA TYR A 108 17.09 1.09 -8.40
C TYR A 108 16.48 0.12 -9.42
N VAL A 109 15.70 -0.85 -8.93
CA VAL A 109 15.10 -1.89 -9.76
C VAL A 109 13.57 -1.87 -9.66
N SER A 110 12.94 -2.21 -10.78
CA SER A 110 11.51 -2.50 -10.87
C SER A 110 11.29 -4.01 -10.79
N LEU A 111 10.31 -4.43 -10.00
CA LEU A 111 9.98 -5.82 -9.72
C LEU A 111 8.49 -6.05 -9.94
N ASP A 112 8.16 -7.16 -10.58
CA ASP A 112 6.79 -7.64 -10.73
C ASP A 112 6.56 -8.80 -9.75
N ALA A 113 5.59 -8.65 -8.85
CA ALA A 113 5.12 -9.73 -7.98
C ALA A 113 3.76 -10.24 -8.44
N LYS A 114 3.71 -11.51 -8.83
CA LYS A 114 2.51 -12.19 -9.28
C LYS A 114 1.86 -12.98 -8.15
N PHE A 115 0.55 -12.85 -8.04
CA PHE A 115 -0.27 -13.49 -7.03
C PHE A 115 -1.36 -14.35 -7.66
N THR A 116 -1.67 -15.46 -7.01
CA THR A 116 -2.82 -16.31 -7.30
C THR A 116 -3.53 -16.63 -5.99
N ASP A 117 -4.78 -16.22 -5.85
CA ASP A 117 -5.58 -16.40 -4.63
C ASP A 117 -4.89 -15.81 -3.37
N GLY A 118 -4.29 -14.62 -3.56
CA GLY A 118 -3.52 -13.94 -2.51
C GLY A 118 -2.16 -14.57 -2.20
N GLN A 119 -1.80 -15.67 -2.84
CA GLN A 119 -0.51 -16.31 -2.66
C GLN A 119 0.48 -15.81 -3.71
N LEU A 120 1.64 -15.36 -3.26
CA LEU A 120 2.77 -15.02 -4.13
C LEU A 120 3.22 -16.29 -4.87
N VAL A 121 3.24 -16.22 -6.20
CA VAL A 121 3.65 -17.35 -7.05
C VAL A 121 4.96 -17.08 -7.80
N GLU A 122 5.27 -15.82 -8.07
CA GLU A 122 6.44 -15.43 -8.88
C GLU A 122 6.84 -13.99 -8.56
N ILE A 123 8.15 -13.73 -8.53
CA ILE A 123 8.72 -12.38 -8.55
C ILE A 123 9.76 -12.33 -9.67
N SER A 124 9.65 -11.34 -10.54
CA SER A 124 10.61 -11.12 -11.63
C SER A 124 11.05 -9.66 -11.68
N ARG A 125 12.24 -9.41 -12.25
CA ARG A 125 12.68 -8.04 -12.56
C ARG A 125 11.97 -7.57 -13.81
N ASN A 126 11.33 -6.41 -13.72
CA ASN A 126 10.77 -5.74 -14.87
C ASN A 126 11.96 -5.16 -15.68
N LYS A 127 12.03 -5.51 -16.97
CA LYS A 127 13.19 -5.23 -17.85
C LYS A 127 13.02 -3.93 -18.61
#